data_AF-A0ABD2QK47-F1
#
_entry.id   AF-A0ABD2QK47-F1
#
_cell.length_a   1.000
_cell.length_b   1.000
_cell.length_c   1.000
_cell.angle_alpha   90.00
_cell.angle_beta   90.00
_cell.angle_gamma   90.00
#
_symmetry.space_group_name_H-M   'P 1'
#
loop_
_entity.id
_entity.type
_entity.pdbx_description
1 polymer ?
#
loop_
_entity_poly.entity_id
_entity_poly.type
_entity_poly.pdbx_seq_one_letter_code
_entity_poly.pdbx_strand_id
1 'polypeptide(L)'
;MNTREENGSFSAKASRFLKTPSETIACVRKSLKKLSLNKNTTKVDSPGDFFGKLAEATPVHSKPRSLNAFKSALKELHSPIAYGRQDYIPETPMNVRRFTMGRESLCLMSARKTDAFIKRITRNFSSSDFSVLVSCIGDDPHKALFKLANQSKFYSFTKYFTEKSKDVKKLGEGSFAEVFLCPHRVGHSTAVKLMPIEGEVTFNDSKQKKINEIFPELLIAQSISSLQPFCSVFSVLDSVRLIRGAFTSKLIKCWEDYDACNNSENDHPVRFPKHQLWIACESAFAGYPLEDACPPCPLARLAIWKQVAAGLAVAEDQLSFEHRDLHWGNILVLDSLRETSSPSCAYCLESNRFENFKLGGHDINIESHGVKPIIIDFTLSRITYKGEYPIFLDLGKDPELFECEGDYQFDIYRLMRRYTKYF
;
A
#
# COMPACT_ATOMS: atom_id res chain seq x y z
N MET A 1 -9.96 -74.92 16.86
CA MET A 1 -8.53 -74.83 16.47
C MET A 1 -8.30 -73.36 16.13
N ASN A 2 -7.88 -72.53 17.09
CA ASN A 2 -6.48 -72.27 17.52
C ASN A 2 -5.64 -71.77 16.33
N THR A 3 -4.96 -70.60 16.36
CA THR A 3 -4.42 -69.76 17.46
C THR A 3 -4.80 -68.26 17.25
N ARG A 4 -4.92 -67.37 18.26
CA ARG A 4 -3.87 -66.73 19.11
C ARG A 4 -2.67 -66.21 18.29
N GLU A 5 -2.07 -65.06 18.53
CA GLU A 5 -2.37 -63.87 19.38
C GLU A 5 -1.85 -62.63 18.55
N GLU A 6 -1.93 -61.34 18.88
CA GLU A 6 -1.73 -60.65 20.16
C GLU A 6 -2.45 -59.24 20.16
N ASN A 7 -1.82 -58.13 20.59
CA ASN A 7 -2.43 -56.83 20.97
C ASN A 7 -2.05 -55.60 20.11
N GLY A 8 -2.75 -54.47 20.29
CA GLY A 8 -2.19 -53.14 19.98
C GLY A 8 -3.16 -51.98 19.70
N SER A 9 -3.84 -51.43 20.72
CA SER A 9 -4.62 -50.19 20.54
C SER A 9 -3.72 -48.96 20.41
N PHE A 10 -3.84 -48.15 19.35
CA PHE A 10 -3.27 -46.79 19.34
C PHE A 10 -4.20 -45.70 18.78
N SER A 11 -4.79 -44.96 19.71
CA SER A 11 -4.85 -43.49 19.68
C SER A 11 -5.69 -42.79 18.60
N ALA A 12 -6.99 -42.66 18.88
CA ALA A 12 -7.77 -41.51 18.43
C ALA A 12 -7.26 -40.21 19.12
N LYS A 13 -6.21 -39.58 18.59
CA LYS A 13 -5.66 -38.32 19.17
C LYS A 13 -4.90 -37.39 18.20
N ALA A 14 -5.01 -37.58 16.89
CA ALA A 14 -4.25 -36.85 15.86
C ALA A 14 -5.08 -35.82 15.03
N SER A 15 -6.14 -35.24 15.61
CA SER A 15 -7.08 -34.33 14.90
C SER A 15 -7.30 -32.96 15.56
N ARG A 16 -6.38 -32.51 16.43
CA ARG A 16 -6.34 -31.13 16.93
C ARG A 16 -5.01 -30.48 16.54
N PHE A 17 -5.04 -29.16 16.34
CA PHE A 17 -3.90 -28.27 16.01
C PHE A 17 -3.47 -28.14 14.55
N LEU A 18 -4.44 -28.00 13.64
CA LEU A 18 -4.31 -27.06 12.51
C LEU A 18 -5.50 -26.11 12.56
N LYS A 19 -5.26 -24.83 12.87
CA LYS A 19 -6.33 -23.82 12.84
C LYS A 19 -6.62 -23.44 11.40
N THR A 20 -7.86 -23.62 10.99
CA THR A 20 -8.37 -23.23 9.68
C THR A 20 -8.46 -21.70 9.57
N PRO A 21 -8.45 -21.10 8.36
CA PRO A 21 -8.58 -19.65 8.18
C PRO A 21 -9.82 -19.05 8.85
N SER A 22 -10.93 -19.80 8.88
CA SER A 22 -12.17 -19.40 9.55
C SER A 22 -12.01 -19.27 11.08
N GLU A 23 -11.21 -20.13 11.72
CA GLU A 23 -10.92 -20.06 13.16
C GLU A 23 -10.00 -18.88 13.51
N THR A 24 -9.06 -18.54 12.62
CA THR A 24 -8.23 -17.33 12.74
C THR A 24 -9.08 -16.07 12.62
N ILE A 25 -9.97 -15.99 11.62
CA ILE A 25 -10.94 -14.91 11.45
C ILE A 25 -11.90 -14.82 12.66
N ALA A 26 -12.35 -15.95 13.21
CA ALA A 26 -13.17 -16.00 14.42
C ALA A 26 -12.42 -15.47 15.66
N CYS A 27 -11.12 -15.76 15.77
CA CYS A 27 -10.26 -15.24 16.84
C CYS A 27 -10.14 -13.71 16.77
N VAL A 28 -9.83 -13.17 15.59
CA VAL A 28 -9.75 -11.71 15.35
C VAL A 28 -11.09 -11.03 15.64
N ARG A 29 -12.22 -11.58 15.15
CA ARG A 29 -13.57 -11.07 15.46
C ARG A 29 -13.89 -11.09 16.96
N LYS A 30 -13.38 -12.07 17.72
CA LYS A 30 -13.57 -12.17 19.18
C LYS A 30 -12.76 -11.12 19.94
N SER A 31 -11.54 -10.81 19.50
CA SER A 31 -10.73 -9.70 20.04
C SER A 31 -11.34 -8.34 19.71
N LEU A 32 -11.82 -8.13 18.47
CA LEU A 32 -12.50 -6.88 18.07
C LEU A 32 -13.81 -6.65 18.84
N LYS A 33 -14.61 -7.69 19.13
CA LYS A 33 -15.80 -7.56 19.99
C LYS A 33 -15.48 -7.16 21.44
N LYS A 34 -14.32 -7.55 21.99
CA LYS A 34 -13.87 -7.07 23.31
C LYS A 34 -13.53 -5.58 23.31
N LEU A 35 -13.07 -5.03 22.17
CA LEU A 35 -12.73 -3.61 22.03
C LEU A 35 -13.96 -2.71 21.86
N SER A 36 -15.10 -3.22 21.35
CA SER A 36 -16.31 -2.41 21.10
C SER A 36 -17.19 -2.19 22.35
N LEU A 37 -17.01 -2.98 23.41
CA LEU A 37 -17.78 -2.91 24.66
C LEU A 37 -17.14 -1.95 25.68
N ASN A 38 -17.08 -0.66 25.35
CA ASN A 38 -16.84 0.40 26.33
C ASN A 38 -17.32 1.79 25.82
N LYS A 39 -18.64 1.91 25.62
CA LYS A 39 -19.33 3.19 25.43
C LYS A 39 -19.83 3.72 26.78
N ASN A 40 -19.02 4.51 27.47
CA ASN A 40 -19.54 5.45 28.47
C ASN A 40 -19.75 6.81 27.81
N THR A 41 -21.01 7.25 27.79
CA THR A 41 -21.47 8.55 27.31
C THR A 41 -21.35 9.59 28.40
N THR A 42 -20.79 10.76 28.08
CA THR A 42 -20.94 11.98 28.88
C THR A 42 -21.33 13.12 27.96
N LYS A 43 -22.50 13.73 28.22
CA LYS A 43 -22.92 15.00 27.62
C LYS A 43 -22.06 16.15 28.15
N VAL A 44 -21.88 17.19 27.34
CA VAL A 44 -21.67 18.58 27.78
C VAL A 44 -22.40 19.49 26.78
N ASP A 45 -23.05 20.54 27.27
CA ASP A 45 -23.99 21.38 26.52
C ASP A 45 -23.40 22.75 26.11
N SER A 46 -23.76 23.21 24.90
CA SER A 46 -23.89 24.63 24.46
C SER A 46 -22.66 25.59 24.43
N PRO A 47 -22.70 26.71 23.66
CA PRO A 47 -21.50 27.35 23.10
C PRO A 47 -21.20 28.81 23.50
N GLY A 48 -19.98 29.27 23.18
CA GLY A 48 -19.47 30.67 23.28
C GLY A 48 -18.02 30.68 23.82
N ASP A 49 -17.07 31.52 23.38
CA ASP A 49 -17.12 32.59 22.36
C ASP A 49 -15.71 32.80 21.71
N PHE A 50 -15.60 33.76 20.79
CA PHE A 50 -14.51 33.97 19.83
C PHE A 50 -13.21 34.64 20.35
N PHE A 51 -12.09 34.32 19.67
CA PHE A 51 -10.78 35.02 19.62
C PHE A 51 -9.97 35.30 20.91
N GLY A 52 -8.79 34.65 21.00
CA GLY A 52 -7.70 35.14 21.83
C GLY A 52 -6.44 34.25 21.85
N LYS A 53 -5.34 34.76 21.30
CA LYS A 53 -3.93 34.26 21.37
C LYS A 53 -3.54 33.07 20.46
N LEU A 54 -2.98 33.44 19.30
CA LEU A 54 -1.89 32.67 18.67
C LEU A 54 -0.60 32.87 19.49
N ALA A 55 -0.12 31.81 20.13
CA ALA A 55 1.29 31.50 20.39
C ALA A 55 1.34 30.12 21.06
N GLU A 56 2.35 29.30 20.76
CA GLU A 56 2.55 27.95 21.32
C GLU A 56 1.47 26.91 20.92
N ALA A 57 1.56 26.41 19.69
CA ALA A 57 0.86 25.20 19.27
C ALA A 57 1.41 23.96 20.03
N THR A 58 0.81 23.66 21.18
CA THR A 58 0.99 22.37 21.86
C THR A 58 0.27 21.26 21.08
N PRO A 59 0.78 20.01 21.06
CA PRO A 59 0.11 18.93 20.35
C PRO A 59 -1.27 18.64 20.96
N VAL A 60 -2.31 18.68 20.14
CA VAL A 60 -3.65 18.23 20.55
C VAL A 60 -3.60 16.71 20.69
N HIS A 61 -3.33 16.23 21.91
CA HIS A 61 -3.26 14.82 22.22
C HIS A 61 -4.62 14.12 21.99
N SER A 62 -4.74 13.47 20.83
CA SER A 62 -5.68 12.36 20.67
C SER A 62 -5.33 11.27 21.70
N LYS A 63 -6.36 10.72 22.37
CA LYS A 63 -6.17 9.86 23.55
C LYS A 63 -5.29 8.63 23.23
N PRO A 64 -4.45 8.14 24.17
CA PRO A 64 -3.47 7.05 23.96
C PRO A 64 -4.09 5.63 23.85
N ARG A 65 -5.25 5.51 23.19
CA ARG A 65 -5.92 4.22 22.94
C ARG A 65 -5.25 3.44 21.80
N SER A 66 -4.75 4.11 20.76
CA SER A 66 -4.05 3.47 19.63
C SER A 66 -2.78 2.76 20.10
N LEU A 67 -1.86 3.49 20.75
CA LEU A 67 -0.58 2.97 21.24
C LEU A 67 -0.76 1.76 22.19
N ASN A 68 -1.70 1.81 23.12
CA ASN A 68 -1.94 0.71 24.06
C ASN A 68 -2.60 -0.50 23.39
N ALA A 69 -3.55 -0.28 22.46
CA ALA A 69 -4.12 -1.36 21.66
C ALA A 69 -3.06 -2.02 20.75
N PHE A 70 -2.22 -1.22 20.11
CA PHE A 70 -1.13 -1.67 19.25
C PHE A 70 -0.06 -2.46 20.04
N LYS A 71 0.42 -1.91 21.17
CA LYS A 71 1.33 -2.64 22.08
C LYS A 71 0.71 -3.94 22.61
N SER A 72 -0.60 -3.97 22.89
CA SER A 72 -1.30 -5.20 23.29
C SER A 72 -1.35 -6.23 22.16
N ALA A 73 -1.71 -5.81 20.94
CA ALA A 73 -1.75 -6.68 19.77
C ALA A 73 -0.37 -7.25 19.41
N LEU A 74 0.67 -6.39 19.42
CA LEU A 74 2.06 -6.84 19.27
C LEU A 74 2.46 -7.83 20.37
N LYS A 75 2.05 -7.61 21.62
CA LYS A 75 2.36 -8.53 22.73
C LYS A 75 1.66 -9.88 22.60
N GLU A 76 0.42 -9.93 22.11
CA GLU A 76 -0.26 -11.19 21.79
C GLU A 76 0.49 -11.94 20.66
N LEU A 77 0.95 -11.22 19.63
CA LEU A 77 1.74 -11.77 18.50
C LEU A 77 3.19 -12.13 18.84
N HIS A 78 3.75 -11.60 19.92
CA HIS A 78 5.07 -11.96 20.45
C HIS A 78 5.01 -13.01 21.57
N SER A 79 3.81 -13.44 21.99
CA SER A 79 3.71 -14.57 22.92
C SER A 79 4.26 -15.83 22.24
N PRO A 80 5.16 -16.60 22.88
CA PRO A 80 5.62 -17.85 22.29
C PRO A 80 4.44 -18.80 22.09
N ILE A 81 4.16 -19.15 20.84
CA ILE A 81 3.43 -20.39 20.58
C ILE A 81 4.31 -21.48 21.16
N ALA A 82 3.83 -22.14 22.21
CA ALA A 82 4.60 -23.11 22.97
C ALA A 82 4.88 -24.35 22.12
N TYR A 83 5.95 -24.31 21.33
CA TYR A 83 6.57 -25.48 20.73
C TYR A 83 7.20 -26.29 21.87
N GLY A 84 6.45 -27.26 22.37
CA GLY A 84 7.02 -28.30 23.23
C GLY A 84 8.11 -29.03 22.47
N ARG A 85 9.34 -29.00 22.98
CA ARG A 85 10.40 -29.89 22.50
C ARG A 85 9.98 -31.33 22.72
N GLN A 86 10.04 -32.14 21.67
CA GLN A 86 10.36 -33.54 21.82
C GLN A 86 11.05 -34.04 20.55
N ASP A 87 12.27 -34.53 20.72
CA ASP A 87 13.09 -35.10 19.66
C ASP A 87 12.47 -36.43 19.20
N TYR A 88 12.15 -36.54 17.91
CA TYR A 88 12.13 -37.84 17.22
C TYR A 88 12.23 -37.64 15.71
N ILE A 89 13.27 -38.22 15.10
CA ILE A 89 13.40 -38.36 13.65
C ILE A 89 13.08 -39.81 13.31
N PRO A 90 12.01 -40.11 12.59
CA PRO A 90 11.88 -41.34 11.82
C PRO A 90 12.22 -41.04 10.36
N GLU A 91 13.40 -41.46 9.92
CA GLU A 91 13.67 -41.60 8.50
C GLU A 91 12.77 -42.70 7.92
N THR A 92 11.98 -42.38 6.89
CA THR A 92 11.47 -43.38 5.93
C THR A 92 11.03 -42.68 4.65
N PRO A 93 11.35 -43.22 3.45
CA PRO A 93 11.13 -42.50 2.19
C PRO A 93 9.68 -42.64 1.72
N MET A 94 8.93 -41.53 1.70
CA MET A 94 7.67 -41.49 0.94
C MET A 94 7.96 -41.31 -0.56
N ASN A 95 7.63 -42.35 -1.33
CA ASN A 95 7.69 -42.35 -2.78
C ASN A 95 6.82 -41.22 -3.37
N VAL A 96 7.45 -40.17 -3.89
CA VAL A 96 6.79 -39.13 -4.68
C VAL A 96 6.38 -39.72 -6.04
N ARG A 97 5.15 -40.24 -6.13
CA ARG A 97 4.51 -40.43 -7.44
C ARG A 97 4.35 -39.06 -8.09
N ARG A 98 5.08 -38.83 -9.19
CA ARG A 98 4.92 -37.64 -10.04
C ARG A 98 3.45 -37.50 -10.47
N PHE A 99 2.72 -36.57 -9.86
CA PHE A 99 1.55 -35.97 -10.46
C PHE A 99 1.97 -34.65 -11.12
N THR A 100 2.32 -34.74 -12.39
CA THR A 100 2.43 -33.58 -13.28
C THR A 100 1.01 -33.11 -13.65
N MET A 101 0.46 -32.18 -12.88
CA MET A 101 -0.59 -31.27 -13.36
C MET A 101 -0.03 -29.84 -13.31
N GLY A 102 -0.31 -29.07 -14.36
CA GLY A 102 0.28 -27.75 -14.57
C GLY A 102 -0.05 -26.77 -13.43
N ARG A 103 0.98 -26.10 -12.91
CA ARG A 103 0.86 -24.96 -11.99
C ARG A 103 0.98 -23.65 -12.76
N GLU A 104 0.00 -23.37 -13.61
CA GLU A 104 -0.21 -22.03 -14.19
C GLU A 104 -1.70 -21.68 -14.14
N SER A 105 -2.02 -20.38 -14.21
CA SER A 105 -3.35 -19.72 -14.20
C SER A 105 -4.03 -19.36 -12.85
N LEU A 106 -4.20 -20.26 -11.88
CA LEU A 106 -5.22 -20.02 -10.82
C LEU A 106 -4.94 -18.88 -9.80
N CYS A 107 -3.69 -18.47 -9.58
CA CYS A 107 -3.36 -17.39 -8.62
C CYS A 107 -3.18 -16.01 -9.27
N LEU A 108 -3.03 -15.96 -10.61
CA LEU A 108 -2.76 -14.72 -11.37
C LEU A 108 -4.03 -13.94 -11.75
N MET A 109 -5.23 -14.50 -11.49
CA MET A 109 -6.49 -13.96 -12.02
C MET A 109 -7.32 -13.09 -11.06
N SER A 110 -7.04 -13.04 -9.75
CA SER A 110 -7.83 -12.19 -8.83
C SER A 110 -7.32 -10.75 -8.81
N ALA A 111 -6.01 -10.54 -8.65
CA ALA A 111 -5.40 -9.20 -8.62
C ALA A 111 -5.67 -8.37 -9.88
N ARG A 112 -5.51 -8.95 -11.08
CA ARG A 112 -5.69 -8.28 -12.38
C ARG A 112 -7.05 -7.58 -12.52
N LYS A 113 -8.13 -8.21 -12.06
CA LYS A 113 -9.50 -7.65 -12.15
C LYS A 113 -9.72 -6.37 -11.33
N THR A 114 -8.81 -6.04 -10.43
CA THR A 114 -8.95 -4.91 -9.51
C THR A 114 -8.65 -3.58 -10.20
N ASP A 115 -7.53 -3.50 -10.93
CA ASP A 115 -7.15 -2.33 -11.70
C ASP A 115 -8.05 -2.12 -12.92
N ALA A 116 -8.56 -3.19 -13.53
CA ALA A 116 -9.62 -3.11 -14.55
C ALA A 116 -10.84 -2.26 -14.13
N PHE A 117 -11.06 -2.12 -12.82
CA PHE A 117 -12.25 -1.52 -12.23
C PHE A 117 -12.00 -0.17 -11.55
N ILE A 118 -10.86 0.03 -10.86
CA ILE A 118 -10.48 1.34 -10.32
C ILE A 118 -10.41 2.42 -11.43
N LYS A 119 -10.17 2.01 -12.68
CA LYS A 119 -10.32 2.81 -13.92
C LYS A 119 -11.63 3.64 -14.00
N ARG A 120 -12.71 3.21 -13.36
CA ARG A 120 -14.04 3.87 -13.44
C ARG A 120 -14.35 4.87 -12.32
N ILE A 121 -13.49 4.99 -11.30
CA ILE A 121 -13.78 5.84 -10.13
C ILE A 121 -14.04 7.29 -10.54
N THR A 122 -15.27 7.74 -10.27
CA THR A 122 -15.78 9.09 -10.52
C THR A 122 -15.12 10.11 -9.59
N ARG A 123 -14.54 11.15 -10.19
CA ARG A 123 -13.56 12.06 -9.55
C ARG A 123 -14.17 13.19 -8.73
N ASN A 124 -15.29 12.92 -8.08
CA ASN A 124 -16.09 13.94 -7.45
C ASN A 124 -15.58 14.26 -6.03
N PHE A 125 -14.39 14.88 -5.93
CA PHE A 125 -13.95 15.55 -4.70
C PHE A 125 -15.07 16.41 -4.11
N SER A 126 -15.17 16.48 -2.78
CA SER A 126 -16.31 17.14 -2.14
C SER A 126 -16.19 18.66 -2.25
N SER A 127 -17.33 19.37 -2.27
CA SER A 127 -17.34 20.79 -2.65
C SER A 127 -16.68 21.74 -1.64
N SER A 128 -16.41 21.28 -0.41
CA SER A 128 -15.53 21.99 0.53
C SER A 128 -14.09 22.05 0.05
N ASP A 129 -13.63 21.01 -0.67
CA ASP A 129 -12.23 20.63 -0.71
C ASP A 129 -11.43 21.56 -1.61
N PHE A 130 -11.98 22.01 -2.74
CA PHE A 130 -11.27 22.95 -3.61
C PHE A 130 -11.05 24.32 -2.94
N SER A 131 -12.03 24.82 -2.18
CA SER A 131 -11.91 26.10 -1.46
C SER A 131 -10.85 26.02 -0.35
N VAL A 132 -10.88 24.91 0.40
CA VAL A 132 -9.87 24.57 1.42
C VAL A 132 -8.49 24.42 0.80
N LEU A 133 -8.36 23.71 -0.32
CA LEU A 133 -7.10 23.50 -1.02
C LEU A 133 -6.50 24.82 -1.53
N VAL A 134 -7.31 25.67 -2.18
CA VAL A 134 -6.90 27.01 -2.63
C VAL A 134 -6.48 27.87 -1.43
N SER A 135 -7.17 27.79 -0.28
CA SER A 135 -6.75 28.51 0.94
C SER A 135 -5.45 27.96 1.56
N CYS A 136 -5.23 26.64 1.51
CA CYS A 136 -4.02 25.98 2.01
C CYS A 136 -2.78 26.29 1.15
N ILE A 137 -2.99 26.44 -0.16
CA ILE A 137 -1.98 26.77 -1.17
C ILE A 137 -1.66 28.28 -1.16
N GLY A 138 -2.69 29.12 -0.98
CA GLY A 138 -2.57 30.58 -1.08
C GLY A 138 -2.29 31.10 -2.50
N ASP A 139 -2.55 30.30 -3.54
CA ASP A 139 -2.29 30.65 -4.94
C ASP A 139 -3.16 29.79 -5.88
N ASP A 140 -3.15 30.13 -7.17
CA ASP A 140 -3.80 29.35 -8.23
C ASP A 140 -3.22 27.91 -8.34
N PRO A 141 -4.04 26.86 -8.56
CA PRO A 141 -3.58 25.48 -8.65
C PRO A 141 -2.52 25.20 -9.72
N HIS A 142 -2.53 25.90 -10.86
CA HIS A 142 -1.47 25.71 -11.87
C HIS A 142 -0.14 26.25 -11.35
N LYS A 143 -0.11 27.46 -10.78
CA LYS A 143 1.09 28.02 -10.15
C LYS A 143 1.57 27.15 -8.99
N ALA A 144 0.66 26.63 -8.17
CA ALA A 144 0.96 25.71 -7.07
C ALA A 144 1.66 24.44 -7.57
N LEU A 145 1.15 23.85 -8.64
CA LEU A 145 1.72 22.68 -9.28
C LEU A 145 3.11 22.97 -9.89
N PHE A 146 3.30 24.15 -10.49
CA PHE A 146 4.62 24.60 -10.97
C PHE A 146 5.63 24.83 -9.83
N LYS A 147 5.21 25.41 -8.70
CA LYS A 147 6.03 25.54 -7.48
C LYS A 147 6.42 24.17 -6.92
N LEU A 148 5.46 23.25 -6.78
CA LEU A 148 5.68 21.88 -6.30
C LEU A 148 6.66 21.10 -7.20
N ALA A 149 6.55 21.27 -8.51
CA ALA A 149 7.46 20.64 -9.47
C ALA A 149 8.83 21.33 -9.59
N ASN A 150 9.00 22.50 -8.96
CA ASN A 150 10.13 23.42 -9.14
C ASN A 150 10.43 23.70 -10.62
N GLN A 151 9.40 24.09 -11.38
CA GLN A 151 9.47 24.36 -12.81
C GLN A 151 8.83 25.71 -13.17
N SER A 152 9.36 26.37 -14.19
CA SER A 152 8.74 27.54 -14.84
C SER A 152 8.04 27.20 -16.16
N LYS A 153 8.25 26.00 -16.70
CA LYS A 153 7.65 25.49 -17.94
C LYS A 153 7.64 23.96 -17.95
N PHE A 154 6.70 23.39 -18.71
CA PHE A 154 6.68 21.95 -19.01
C PHE A 154 7.97 21.53 -19.71
N TYR A 155 8.47 20.33 -19.39
CA TYR A 155 9.55 19.67 -20.13
C TYR A 155 8.99 18.82 -21.27
N SER A 156 9.80 18.47 -22.26
CA SER A 156 9.48 17.38 -23.19
C SER A 156 9.92 16.05 -22.60
N PHE A 157 9.28 14.95 -23.00
CA PHE A 157 9.72 13.61 -22.61
C PHE A 157 11.18 13.33 -22.97
N THR A 158 11.62 13.79 -24.15
CA THR A 158 13.02 13.66 -24.57
C THR A 158 13.96 14.35 -23.60
N LYS A 159 13.68 15.60 -23.19
CA LYS A 159 14.50 16.31 -22.20
C LYS A 159 14.53 15.51 -20.88
N TYR A 160 13.34 15.23 -20.35
CA TYR A 160 13.16 14.61 -19.04
C TYR A 160 13.85 13.24 -18.93
N PHE A 161 13.53 12.29 -19.80
CA PHE A 161 14.09 10.93 -19.69
C PHE A 161 15.55 10.82 -20.14
N THR A 162 16.04 11.68 -21.04
CA THR A 162 17.46 11.66 -21.44
C THR A 162 18.36 12.12 -20.29
N GLU A 163 17.91 13.11 -19.50
CA GLU A 163 18.57 13.54 -18.27
C GLU A 163 18.44 12.48 -17.16
N LYS A 164 17.32 11.75 -17.10
CA LYS A 164 17.02 10.78 -16.00
C LYS A 164 17.68 9.41 -16.15
N SER A 165 17.57 8.73 -17.31
CA SER A 165 18.22 7.42 -17.52
C SER A 165 18.32 7.00 -18.99
N LYS A 166 19.44 6.37 -19.35
CA LYS A 166 19.61 5.70 -20.66
C LYS A 166 18.93 4.34 -20.73
N ASP A 167 18.55 3.74 -19.59
CA ASP A 167 18.19 2.33 -19.50
C ASP A 167 16.76 2.13 -18.92
N VAL A 168 15.86 3.09 -19.21
CA VAL A 168 14.44 3.11 -18.80
C VAL A 168 13.70 1.82 -19.22
N LYS A 169 12.81 1.32 -18.34
CA LYS A 169 11.91 0.18 -18.58
C LYS A 169 10.52 0.48 -18.02
N LYS A 170 9.44 -0.05 -18.60
CA LYS A 170 8.14 -0.08 -17.89
C LYS A 170 8.28 -1.08 -16.74
N LEU A 171 7.89 -0.65 -15.54
CA LEU A 171 7.94 -1.42 -14.29
C LEU A 171 6.58 -2.03 -13.98
N GLY A 172 5.51 -1.31 -14.29
CA GLY A 172 4.15 -1.70 -14.04
C GLY A 172 3.19 -0.64 -14.55
N GLU A 173 1.93 -0.81 -14.19
CA GLU A 173 0.84 0.09 -14.53
C GLU A 173 -0.10 0.21 -13.34
N GLY A 174 -0.96 1.22 -13.39
CA GLY A 174 -2.14 1.29 -12.56
C GLY A 174 -3.25 1.98 -13.34
N SER A 175 -4.46 1.88 -12.82
CA SER A 175 -5.70 2.40 -13.42
C SER A 175 -5.62 3.80 -14.05
N PHE A 176 -4.79 4.69 -13.49
CA PHE A 176 -4.59 6.08 -13.97
C PHE A 176 -3.14 6.45 -14.27
N ALA A 177 -2.22 5.47 -14.31
CA ALA A 177 -0.80 5.74 -14.51
C ALA A 177 -0.03 4.65 -15.29
N GLU A 178 1.04 5.08 -15.94
CA GLU A 178 2.13 4.21 -16.40
C GLU A 178 3.31 4.34 -15.44
N VAL A 179 3.92 3.24 -14.99
CA VAL A 179 5.06 3.29 -14.05
C VAL A 179 6.33 2.85 -14.74
N PHE A 180 7.34 3.72 -14.79
CA PHE A 180 8.64 3.43 -15.40
C PHE A 180 9.76 3.36 -14.37
N LEU A 181 10.58 2.32 -14.45
CA LEU A 181 11.86 2.25 -13.77
C LEU A 181 12.91 3.03 -14.58
N CYS A 182 13.59 3.95 -13.91
CA CYS A 182 14.77 4.65 -14.39
C CYS A 182 15.99 4.18 -13.59
N PRO A 183 16.76 3.19 -14.10
CA PRO A 183 17.97 2.74 -13.42
C PRO A 183 19.00 3.85 -13.32
N HIS A 184 19.60 4.00 -12.15
CA HIS A 184 20.72 4.89 -11.92
C HIS A 184 22.01 4.09 -11.73
N ARG A 185 23.13 4.54 -12.31
CA ARG A 185 24.40 3.78 -12.29
C ARG A 185 25.17 3.91 -10.97
N VAL A 186 24.94 5.00 -10.24
CA VAL A 186 25.61 5.32 -8.97
C VAL A 186 24.57 5.90 -8.01
N GLY A 187 23.97 5.07 -7.15
CA GLY A 187 22.87 5.46 -6.26
C GLY A 187 21.58 4.70 -6.54
N HIS A 188 20.45 5.17 -5.99
CA HIS A 188 19.17 4.48 -6.08
C HIS A 188 18.50 4.68 -7.46
N SER A 189 17.92 3.60 -7.99
CA SER A 189 17.05 3.70 -9.18
C SER A 189 15.74 4.40 -8.81
N THR A 190 15.16 5.16 -9.75
CA THR A 190 13.90 5.89 -9.54
C THR A 190 12.73 5.14 -10.19
N ALA A 191 11.62 4.99 -9.48
CA ALA A 191 10.31 4.67 -10.08
C ALA A 191 9.59 5.99 -10.42
N VAL A 192 8.98 6.03 -11.61
CA VAL A 192 8.32 7.23 -12.15
C VAL A 192 6.87 6.90 -12.51
N LYS A 193 5.90 7.33 -11.68
CA LYS A 193 4.45 7.24 -11.95
C LYS A 193 4.06 8.39 -12.89
N LEU A 194 3.79 8.10 -14.15
CA LEU A 194 3.32 9.04 -15.18
C LEU A 194 1.79 9.02 -15.27
N MET A 195 1.16 10.16 -15.05
CA MET A 195 -0.30 10.33 -15.09
C MET A 195 -0.68 11.35 -16.17
N PRO A 196 -1.53 11.01 -17.15
CA PRO A 196 -2.03 11.96 -18.14
C PRO A 196 -3.06 12.90 -17.49
N ILE A 197 -2.91 14.20 -17.72
CA ILE A 197 -3.78 15.24 -17.16
C ILE A 197 -4.24 16.23 -18.24
N GLU A 198 -5.37 16.89 -17.98
CA GLU A 198 -5.94 17.96 -18.80
C GLU A 198 -6.31 17.63 -20.25
N GLY A 199 -6.02 16.43 -20.77
CA GLY A 199 -6.31 16.05 -22.15
C GLY A 199 -7.71 15.45 -22.35
N GLU A 200 -8.21 15.61 -23.58
CA GLU A 200 -9.53 15.12 -24.01
C GLU A 200 -9.55 13.63 -24.42
N VAL A 201 -8.37 13.05 -24.69
CA VAL A 201 -8.23 11.62 -25.01
C VAL A 201 -8.42 10.81 -23.74
N THR A 202 -9.38 9.87 -23.72
CA THR A 202 -9.55 8.97 -22.57
C THR A 202 -8.30 8.13 -22.34
N PHE A 203 -8.07 7.75 -21.09
CA PHE A 203 -7.07 6.78 -20.68
C PHE A 203 -7.79 5.71 -19.86
N ASN A 204 -7.73 4.47 -20.35
CA ASN A 204 -8.38 3.30 -19.76
C ASN A 204 -9.90 3.51 -19.61
N ASP A 205 -10.55 3.91 -20.71
CA ASP A 205 -11.96 4.36 -20.80
C ASP A 205 -12.34 5.56 -19.91
N SER A 206 -11.43 6.04 -19.06
CA SER A 206 -11.63 7.16 -18.15
C SER A 206 -11.24 8.49 -18.78
N LYS A 207 -11.89 9.60 -18.41
CA LYS A 207 -11.37 10.95 -18.74
C LYS A 207 -10.00 11.16 -18.09
N GLN A 208 -9.25 12.20 -18.43
CA GLN A 208 -8.00 12.52 -17.70
C GLN A 208 -8.25 13.40 -16.47
N LYS A 209 -7.38 13.30 -15.44
CA LYS A 209 -7.52 14.15 -14.24
C LYS A 209 -7.29 15.61 -14.61
N LYS A 210 -8.11 16.50 -14.08
CA LYS A 210 -7.86 17.95 -14.10
C LYS A 210 -6.86 18.33 -13.01
N ILE A 211 -6.19 19.48 -13.13
CA ILE A 211 -5.12 19.89 -12.20
C ILE A 211 -5.62 20.06 -10.76
N ASN A 212 -6.87 20.45 -10.58
CA ASN A 212 -7.55 20.48 -9.28
C ASN A 212 -7.88 19.09 -8.71
N GLU A 213 -8.07 18.06 -9.55
CA GLU A 213 -8.37 16.67 -9.15
C GLU A 213 -7.11 15.87 -8.79
N ILE A 214 -5.96 16.19 -9.37
CA ILE A 214 -4.69 15.49 -9.07
C ILE A 214 -3.96 16.09 -7.86
N PHE A 215 -4.13 17.39 -7.58
CA PHE A 215 -3.39 18.05 -6.49
C PHE A 215 -3.62 17.42 -5.10
N PRO A 216 -4.83 16.96 -4.72
CA PRO A 216 -5.02 16.24 -3.45
C PRO A 216 -4.14 14.98 -3.32
N GLU A 217 -3.99 14.18 -4.38
CA GLU A 217 -3.12 12.99 -4.40
C GLU A 217 -1.66 13.38 -4.14
N LEU A 218 -1.17 14.45 -4.78
CA LEU A 218 0.19 14.97 -4.59
C LEU A 218 0.42 15.50 -3.17
N LEU A 219 -0.57 16.20 -2.59
CA LEU A 219 -0.49 16.75 -1.25
C LEU A 219 -0.53 15.66 -0.17
N ILE A 220 -1.31 14.59 -0.38
CA ILE A 220 -1.28 13.40 0.47
C ILE A 220 0.10 12.72 0.38
N ALA A 221 0.61 12.47 -0.83
CA ALA A 221 1.92 11.85 -1.02
C ALA A 221 3.05 12.67 -0.38
N GLN A 222 3.03 14.00 -0.49
CA GLN A 222 3.98 14.89 0.18
C GLN A 222 3.83 14.85 1.72
N SER A 223 2.60 14.80 2.25
CA SER A 223 2.34 14.71 3.68
C SER A 223 2.84 13.37 4.25
N ILE A 224 2.58 12.26 3.57
CA ILE A 224 3.08 10.93 3.92
C ILE A 224 4.61 10.87 3.84
N SER A 225 5.22 11.55 2.88
CA SER A 225 6.69 11.66 2.78
C SER A 225 7.34 12.29 4.02
N SER A 226 6.63 13.19 4.73
CA SER A 226 7.15 13.76 5.99
C SER A 226 7.18 12.79 7.17
N LEU A 227 6.64 11.57 7.03
CA LEU A 227 6.69 10.52 8.05
C LEU A 227 8.04 9.79 8.12
N GLN A 228 8.97 10.01 7.19
CA GLN A 228 10.29 9.34 7.18
C GLN A 228 11.07 9.39 8.51
N PRO A 229 11.09 10.50 9.28
CA PRO A 229 11.73 10.52 10.61
C PRO A 229 11.05 9.63 11.67
N PHE A 230 9.82 9.18 11.41
CA PHE A 230 9.01 8.37 12.32
C PHE A 230 8.90 6.91 11.88
N CYS A 231 8.89 6.62 10.58
CA CYS A 231 8.92 5.27 10.04
C CYS A 231 9.34 5.26 8.56
N SER A 232 9.93 4.16 8.10
CA SER A 232 10.51 4.05 6.75
C SER A 232 9.67 3.21 5.76
N VAL A 233 8.41 2.90 6.10
CA VAL A 233 7.55 1.94 5.38
C VAL A 233 6.56 2.57 4.40
N PHE A 234 6.64 3.87 4.14
CA PHE A 234 5.86 4.55 3.10
C PHE A 234 6.77 5.04 1.99
N SER A 235 6.29 4.99 0.75
CA SER A 235 7.00 5.56 -0.39
C SER A 235 7.10 7.09 -0.26
N VAL A 236 8.28 7.61 -0.63
CA VAL A 236 8.62 9.02 -0.58
C VAL A 236 8.47 9.63 -1.96
N LEU A 237 7.75 10.74 -2.04
CA LEU A 237 7.68 11.58 -3.23
C LEU A 237 8.93 12.46 -3.30
N ASP A 238 9.97 11.98 -4.00
CA ASP A 238 11.24 12.67 -4.15
C ASP A 238 11.10 13.94 -5.00
N SER A 239 10.32 13.87 -6.09
CA SER A 239 9.97 15.05 -6.86
C SER A 239 8.73 14.89 -7.73
N VAL A 240 8.14 16.03 -8.11
CA VAL A 240 7.09 16.12 -9.13
C VAL A 240 7.70 16.77 -10.39
N ARG A 241 7.32 16.31 -11.58
CA ARG A 241 7.70 16.92 -12.87
C ARG A 241 6.50 17.10 -13.77
N LEU A 242 6.48 18.23 -14.47
CA LEU A 242 5.45 18.59 -15.44
C LEU A 242 6.01 18.43 -16.85
N ILE A 243 5.38 17.56 -17.64
CA ILE A 243 5.82 17.18 -18.97
C ILE A 243 4.71 17.48 -19.98
N ARG A 244 5.08 17.92 -21.17
CA ARG A 244 4.20 18.11 -22.32
C ARG A 244 4.76 17.37 -23.53
N GLY A 245 3.96 16.49 -24.12
CA GLY A 245 4.36 15.69 -25.27
C GLY A 245 3.57 14.40 -25.44
N ALA A 246 3.74 13.78 -26.61
CA ALA A 246 3.46 12.36 -26.82
C ALA A 246 4.67 11.54 -26.32
N PHE A 247 4.45 10.27 -25.98
CA PHE A 247 5.54 9.35 -25.62
C PHE A 247 6.59 9.27 -26.75
N THR A 248 7.86 9.14 -26.38
CA THR A 248 8.94 8.90 -27.34
C THR A 248 8.87 7.46 -27.84
N SER A 249 9.38 7.18 -29.04
CA SER A 249 9.46 5.80 -29.58
C SER A 249 10.12 4.81 -28.62
N LYS A 250 11.07 5.28 -27.80
CA LYS A 250 11.68 4.48 -26.74
C LYS A 250 10.69 4.12 -25.62
N LEU A 251 9.89 5.08 -25.13
CA LEU A 251 8.88 4.81 -24.10
C LEU A 251 7.74 3.93 -24.64
N ILE A 252 7.34 4.13 -25.90
CA ILE A 252 6.42 3.23 -26.60
C ILE A 252 6.98 1.80 -26.59
N LYS A 253 8.22 1.61 -27.05
CA LYS A 253 8.85 0.29 -27.03
C LYS A 253 8.93 -0.31 -25.61
N CYS A 254 9.29 0.47 -24.60
CA CYS A 254 9.29 -0.01 -23.21
C CYS A 254 7.91 -0.46 -22.72
N TRP A 255 6.84 0.11 -23.26
CA TRP A 255 5.46 -0.30 -22.99
C TRP A 255 5.11 -1.58 -23.77
N GLU A 256 5.44 -1.65 -25.06
CA GLU A 256 5.24 -2.83 -25.92
C GLU A 256 6.01 -4.08 -25.40
N ASP A 257 7.27 -3.90 -24.99
CA ASP A 257 8.10 -4.96 -24.40
C ASP A 257 7.46 -5.50 -23.08
N TYR A 258 6.79 -4.64 -22.31
CA TYR A 258 6.09 -5.04 -21.08
C TYR A 258 4.74 -5.71 -21.37
N ASP A 259 3.96 -5.16 -22.31
CA ASP A 259 2.69 -5.73 -22.76
C ASP A 259 2.86 -7.16 -23.28
N ALA A 260 3.85 -7.38 -24.15
CA ALA A 260 4.20 -8.71 -24.66
C ALA A 260 4.54 -9.74 -23.56
N CYS A 261 5.00 -9.31 -22.38
CA CYS A 261 5.36 -10.19 -21.27
C CYS A 261 4.24 -10.35 -20.22
N ASN A 262 3.39 -9.33 -20.03
CA ASN A 262 2.45 -9.25 -18.90
C ASN A 262 0.98 -9.22 -19.32
N ASN A 263 0.70 -8.90 -20.59
CA ASN A 263 -0.60 -8.52 -21.15
C ASN A 263 -1.17 -7.28 -20.43
N SER A 264 -0.74 -6.11 -20.89
CA SER A 264 -1.15 -4.81 -20.35
C SER A 264 -2.66 -4.63 -20.44
N GLU A 265 -3.27 -4.13 -19.36
CA GLU A 265 -4.67 -3.73 -19.34
C GLU A 265 -4.87 -2.25 -19.64
N ASN A 266 -3.79 -1.50 -19.82
CA ASN A 266 -3.82 -0.09 -20.18
C ASN A 266 -3.99 0.13 -21.68
N ASP A 267 -4.52 1.30 -22.04
CA ASP A 267 -4.57 1.78 -23.41
C ASP A 267 -3.16 2.06 -23.99
N HIS A 268 -2.87 1.56 -25.20
CA HIS A 268 -1.57 1.77 -25.84
C HIS A 268 -1.23 3.28 -26.00
N PRO A 269 -0.10 3.77 -25.43
CA PRO A 269 0.16 5.20 -25.23
C PRO A 269 0.43 6.01 -26.52
N VAL A 270 0.52 5.37 -27.70
CA VAL A 270 0.61 6.06 -29.00
C VAL A 270 -0.59 6.98 -29.28
N ARG A 271 -1.74 6.73 -28.63
CA ARG A 271 -2.97 7.54 -28.77
C ARG A 271 -2.82 8.99 -28.27
N PHE A 272 -1.83 9.27 -27.44
CA PHE A 272 -1.69 10.59 -26.82
C PHE A 272 -1.09 11.63 -27.77
N PRO A 273 -1.73 12.81 -27.93
CA PRO A 273 -1.28 13.83 -28.88
C PRO A 273 -0.02 14.55 -28.40
N LYS A 274 0.72 15.17 -29.34
CA LYS A 274 1.94 15.94 -29.05
C LYS A 274 1.78 17.09 -28.05
N HIS A 275 0.55 17.52 -27.77
CA HIS A 275 0.25 18.60 -26.82
C HIS A 275 -0.20 18.11 -25.44
N GLN A 276 -0.35 16.79 -25.24
CA GLN A 276 -0.76 16.14 -24.00
C GLN A 276 0.09 16.60 -22.80
N LEU A 277 -0.56 16.87 -21.67
CA LEU A 277 0.10 17.21 -20.40
C LEU A 277 0.19 15.97 -19.50
N TRP A 278 1.27 15.89 -18.73
CA TRP A 278 1.55 14.79 -17.82
C TRP A 278 2.15 15.30 -16.52
N ILE A 279 1.83 14.60 -15.44
CA ILE A 279 2.55 14.69 -14.17
C ILE A 279 3.37 13.41 -14.02
N ALA A 280 4.66 13.57 -13.73
CA ALA A 280 5.54 12.49 -13.28
C ALA A 280 5.78 12.64 -11.78
N CYS A 281 5.44 11.62 -11.00
CA CYS A 281 5.84 11.51 -9.60
C CYS A 281 7.04 10.57 -9.51
N GLU A 282 8.15 11.07 -8.95
CA GLU A 282 9.38 10.31 -8.74
C GLU A 282 9.45 9.81 -7.31
N SER A 283 9.80 8.53 -7.14
CA SER A 283 10.16 7.93 -5.85
C SER A 283 11.34 6.97 -6.01
N ALA A 284 12.02 6.63 -4.92
CA ALA A 284 12.98 5.53 -4.92
C ALA A 284 12.32 4.22 -5.37
N PHE A 285 13.05 3.39 -6.11
CA PHE A 285 12.61 2.03 -6.43
C PHE A 285 12.56 1.18 -5.16
N ALA A 286 11.37 0.66 -4.86
CA ALA A 286 11.03 0.03 -3.59
C ALA A 286 10.74 -1.48 -3.71
N GLY A 287 11.26 -2.13 -4.74
CA GLY A 287 11.05 -3.56 -5.00
C GLY A 287 9.81 -3.83 -5.83
N TYR A 288 9.19 -4.98 -5.59
CA TYR A 288 8.08 -5.50 -6.40
C TYR A 288 6.82 -5.73 -5.53
N PRO A 289 5.61 -5.72 -6.10
CA PRO A 289 4.37 -5.97 -5.38
C PRO A 289 4.40 -7.28 -4.57
N LEU A 290 3.76 -7.30 -3.40
CA LEU A 290 3.71 -8.48 -2.53
C LEU A 290 3.02 -9.67 -3.21
N GLU A 291 2.15 -9.43 -4.19
CA GLU A 291 1.55 -10.47 -5.05
C GLU A 291 2.58 -11.20 -5.93
N ASP A 292 3.60 -10.51 -6.44
CA ASP A 292 4.69 -11.07 -7.27
C ASP A 292 5.94 -11.52 -6.46
N ALA A 293 6.08 -10.96 -5.26
CA ALA A 293 7.28 -11.07 -4.43
C ALA A 293 7.00 -11.51 -2.98
N CYS A 294 5.90 -12.24 -2.75
CA CYS A 294 5.59 -12.76 -1.42
C CYS A 294 6.70 -13.70 -0.91
N PRO A 295 7.41 -13.38 0.19
CA PRO A 295 8.47 -14.26 0.67
C PRO A 295 7.88 -15.56 1.21
N PRO A 296 8.47 -16.73 0.89
CA PRO A 296 7.91 -18.03 1.29
C PRO A 296 7.91 -18.21 2.82
N CYS A 297 8.89 -17.62 3.51
CA CYS A 297 9.07 -17.74 4.94
C CYS A 297 7.90 -17.10 5.74
N PRO A 298 7.24 -17.84 6.66
CA PRO A 298 6.23 -17.28 7.54
C PRO A 298 6.73 -16.15 8.45
N LEU A 299 7.99 -16.18 8.89
CA LEU A 299 8.58 -15.12 9.73
C LEU A 299 8.72 -13.81 8.95
N ALA A 300 9.20 -13.87 7.70
CA ALA A 300 9.28 -12.70 6.82
C ALA A 300 7.89 -12.10 6.54
N ARG A 301 6.88 -12.93 6.27
CA ARG A 301 5.48 -12.47 6.09
C ARG A 301 4.90 -11.84 7.37
N LEU A 302 5.22 -12.39 8.53
CA LEU A 302 4.84 -11.79 9.81
C LEU A 302 5.58 -10.47 10.09
N ALA A 303 6.85 -10.35 9.69
CA ALA A 303 7.62 -9.10 9.77
C ALA A 303 7.00 -8.02 8.89
N ILE A 304 6.67 -8.33 7.63
CA ILE A 304 5.96 -7.42 6.71
C ILE A 304 4.66 -6.93 7.35
N TRP A 305 3.83 -7.84 7.85
CA TRP A 305 2.56 -7.48 8.50
C TRP A 305 2.76 -6.55 9.71
N LYS A 306 3.74 -6.85 10.58
CA LYS A 306 4.05 -6.02 11.76
C LYS A 306 4.54 -4.63 11.38
N GLN A 307 5.44 -4.54 10.38
CA GLN A 307 5.99 -3.29 9.88
C GLN A 307 4.91 -2.41 9.23
N VAL A 308 4.05 -2.99 8.38
CA VAL A 308 2.90 -2.28 7.78
C VAL A 308 1.93 -1.79 8.85
N ALA A 309 1.56 -2.63 9.82
CA ALA A 309 0.68 -2.23 10.91
C ALA A 309 1.27 -1.12 11.80
N ALA A 310 2.59 -1.12 12.03
CA ALA A 310 3.28 -0.06 12.75
C ALA A 310 3.30 1.26 11.97
N GLY A 311 3.58 1.21 10.66
CA GLY A 311 3.55 2.39 9.79
C GLY A 311 2.17 3.03 9.73
N LEU A 312 1.11 2.22 9.56
CA LEU A 312 -0.27 2.72 9.59
C LEU A 312 -0.59 3.38 10.93
N ALA A 313 -0.22 2.78 12.06
CA ALA A 313 -0.43 3.40 13.38
C ALA A 313 0.33 4.74 13.53
N VAL A 314 1.54 4.87 12.97
CA VAL A 314 2.29 6.14 12.93
C VAL A 314 1.58 7.18 12.06
N ALA A 315 1.08 6.79 10.88
CA ALA A 315 0.36 7.70 9.99
C ALA A 315 -1.02 8.11 10.54
N GLU A 316 -1.71 7.22 11.27
CA GLU A 316 -2.92 7.53 12.04
C GLU A 316 -2.62 8.59 13.13
N ASP A 317 -1.56 8.39 13.91
CA ASP A 317 -1.13 9.28 15.00
C ASP A 317 -0.70 10.67 14.51
N GLN A 318 0.05 10.73 13.40
CA GLN A 318 0.63 11.97 12.88
C GLN A 318 -0.27 12.74 11.90
N LEU A 319 -1.11 12.04 11.12
CA LEU A 319 -1.89 12.65 10.02
C LEU A 319 -3.39 12.28 10.02
N SER A 320 -3.86 11.47 10.98
CA SER A 320 -5.18 10.82 10.89
C SER A 320 -5.37 10.09 9.54
N PHE A 321 -4.30 9.42 9.08
CA PHE A 321 -4.27 8.77 7.77
C PHE A 321 -5.20 7.56 7.68
N GLU A 322 -5.87 7.42 6.54
CA GLU A 322 -6.53 6.21 6.10
C GLU A 322 -6.08 5.91 4.66
N HIS A 323 -5.51 4.74 4.39
CA HIS A 323 -5.05 4.41 3.03
C HIS A 323 -6.20 4.21 2.05
N ARG A 324 -7.30 3.60 2.54
CA ARG A 324 -8.54 3.26 1.82
C ARG A 324 -8.39 2.32 0.61
N ASP A 325 -7.17 1.84 0.31
CA ASP A 325 -6.92 0.97 -0.83
C ASP A 325 -5.67 0.08 -0.67
N LEU A 326 -5.42 -0.40 0.55
CA LEU A 326 -4.22 -1.18 0.85
C LEU A 326 -4.40 -2.66 0.52
N HIS A 327 -4.53 -2.97 -0.77
CA HIS A 327 -4.37 -4.34 -1.28
C HIS A 327 -2.89 -4.73 -1.34
N TRP A 328 -2.60 -6.03 -1.52
CA TRP A 328 -1.23 -6.53 -1.53
C TRP A 328 -0.39 -6.05 -2.73
N GLY A 329 -1.02 -5.53 -3.79
CA GLY A 329 -0.33 -4.86 -4.90
C GLY A 329 0.31 -3.55 -4.45
N ASN A 330 -0.36 -2.82 -3.55
CA ASN A 330 0.10 -1.55 -2.97
C ASN A 330 1.11 -1.72 -1.80
N ILE A 331 1.64 -2.93 -1.60
CA ILE A 331 2.75 -3.21 -0.69
C ILE A 331 3.91 -3.74 -1.51
N LEU A 332 4.88 -2.88 -1.82
CA LEU A 332 6.13 -3.31 -2.46
C LEU A 332 7.07 -3.93 -1.42
N VAL A 333 7.86 -4.94 -1.82
CA VAL A 333 8.86 -5.57 -0.94
C VAL A 333 10.23 -5.55 -1.61
N LEU A 334 11.21 -4.96 -0.93
CA LEU A 334 12.63 -5.23 -1.18
C LEU A 334 13.02 -6.49 -0.42
N ASP A 335 13.02 -7.61 -1.14
CA ASP A 335 13.45 -8.90 -0.62
C ASP A 335 14.95 -9.09 -0.87
N SER A 336 15.76 -8.72 0.13
CA SER A 336 17.22 -8.84 0.07
C SER A 336 17.73 -10.29 0.12
N LEU A 337 16.85 -11.27 0.37
CA LEU A 337 17.21 -12.67 0.58
C LEU A 337 16.65 -13.61 -0.51
N ARG A 338 15.81 -13.12 -1.44
CA ARG A 338 15.15 -13.92 -2.50
C ARG A 338 16.10 -14.83 -3.30
N GLU A 339 17.32 -14.35 -3.58
CA GLU A 339 18.32 -15.05 -4.40
C GLU A 339 19.36 -15.83 -3.57
N THR A 340 19.24 -15.83 -2.23
CA THR A 340 20.23 -16.50 -1.36
C THR A 340 20.13 -18.02 -1.47
N SER A 341 21.12 -18.61 -2.14
CA SER A 341 21.23 -20.06 -2.35
C SER A 341 21.78 -20.76 -1.11
N SER A 342 20.94 -20.87 -0.07
CA SER A 342 21.27 -21.54 1.20
C SER A 342 20.41 -22.81 1.40
N PRO A 343 20.97 -23.92 1.92
CA PRO A 343 20.20 -25.10 2.30
C PRO A 343 19.28 -24.86 3.52
N SER A 344 19.53 -23.79 4.27
CA SER A 344 18.73 -23.32 5.40
C SER A 344 18.02 -22.01 5.06
N CYS A 345 16.79 -21.83 5.55
CA CYS A 345 15.96 -20.67 5.23
C CYS A 345 16.61 -19.35 5.71
N ALA A 346 17.13 -18.55 4.77
CA ALA A 346 17.89 -17.34 5.06
C ALA A 346 17.14 -16.35 5.98
N TYR A 347 15.84 -16.11 5.75
CA TYR A 347 15.01 -15.26 6.61
C TYR A 347 14.91 -15.71 8.08
N CYS A 348 15.15 -17.00 8.36
CA CYS A 348 15.13 -17.54 9.72
C CYS A 348 16.50 -17.43 10.41
N LEU A 349 17.58 -17.30 9.64
CA LEU A 349 18.93 -17.02 10.13
C LEU A 349 19.18 -15.52 10.26
N GLU A 350 18.54 -14.74 9.39
CA GLU A 350 18.49 -13.29 9.43
C GLU A 350 17.81 -12.83 10.72
N SER A 351 18.65 -12.32 11.61
CA SER A 351 18.30 -11.87 12.96
C SER A 351 19.11 -10.62 13.28
N ASN A 352 18.61 -9.82 14.22
CA ASN A 352 19.22 -8.55 14.67
C ASN A 352 19.15 -7.37 13.67
N ARG A 353 18.53 -7.51 12.49
CA ARG A 353 18.12 -6.35 11.66
C ARG A 353 16.72 -5.88 12.07
N PHE A 354 16.62 -4.66 12.60
CA PHE A 354 15.37 -4.04 13.06
C PHE A 354 15.02 -2.79 12.25
N GLU A 355 13.73 -2.60 11.99
CA GLU A 355 13.16 -1.32 11.54
C GLU A 355 12.58 -0.58 12.75
N ASN A 356 12.84 0.73 12.84
CA ASN A 356 12.42 1.60 13.94
C ASN A 356 11.17 2.41 13.57
N PHE A 357 10.25 2.53 14.52
CA PHE A 357 9.00 3.27 14.41
C PHE A 357 8.81 4.16 15.64
N LYS A 358 8.46 5.43 15.45
CA LYS A 358 8.16 6.38 16.53
C LYS A 358 6.65 6.65 16.61
N LEU A 359 5.99 6.06 17.60
CA LEU A 359 4.54 6.15 17.79
C LEU A 359 4.21 6.80 19.14
N GLY A 360 3.49 7.92 19.15
CA GLY A 360 3.15 8.64 20.38
C GLY A 360 4.38 9.00 21.24
N GLY A 361 5.50 9.35 20.60
CA GLY A 361 6.78 9.66 21.27
C GLY A 361 7.60 8.45 21.73
N HIS A 362 7.18 7.22 21.46
CA HIS A 362 7.92 6.00 21.84
C HIS A 362 8.54 5.29 20.64
N ASP A 363 9.79 4.86 20.79
CA ASP A 363 10.46 3.94 19.88
C ASP A 363 9.87 2.52 19.98
N ILE A 364 9.59 1.93 18.82
CA ILE A 364 9.15 0.56 18.61
C ILE A 364 10.07 -0.05 17.56
N ASN A 365 10.80 -1.11 17.93
CA ASN A 365 11.71 -1.81 17.02
C ASN A 365 11.07 -3.13 16.59
N ILE A 366 11.03 -3.40 15.29
CA ILE A 366 10.43 -4.60 14.71
C ILE A 366 11.51 -5.34 13.92
N GLU A 367 11.73 -6.61 14.24
CA GLU A 367 12.69 -7.45 13.53
C GLU A 367 12.23 -7.64 12.07
N SER A 368 13.11 -7.32 11.13
CA SER A 368 12.80 -7.23 9.71
C SER A 368 12.84 -8.58 8.99
N HIS A 369 13.59 -9.56 9.51
CA HIS A 369 13.90 -10.83 8.83
C HIS A 369 14.37 -10.64 7.37
N GLY A 370 15.07 -9.53 7.08
CA GLY A 370 15.65 -9.23 5.77
C GLY A 370 14.68 -8.69 4.73
N VAL A 371 13.43 -8.42 5.11
CA VAL A 371 12.39 -7.84 4.24
C VAL A 371 11.95 -6.46 4.73
N LYS A 372 11.82 -5.52 3.79
CA LYS A 372 11.34 -4.16 4.02
C LYS A 372 10.13 -3.90 3.12
N PRO A 373 8.90 -3.78 3.68
CA PRO A 373 7.73 -3.40 2.93
C PRO A 373 7.65 -1.88 2.76
N ILE A 374 7.21 -1.43 1.60
CA ILE A 374 6.97 -0.02 1.27
C ILE A 374 5.54 0.10 0.72
N ILE A 375 4.73 0.87 1.41
CA ILE A 375 3.35 1.18 1.07
C ILE A 375 3.34 2.24 -0.04
N ILE A 376 2.57 2.00 -1.11
CA ILE A 376 2.44 2.87 -2.29
C ILE A 376 0.95 3.17 -2.61
N ASP A 377 0.77 4.05 -3.59
CA ASP A 377 -0.51 4.51 -4.14
C ASP A 377 -1.52 5.09 -3.14
N PHE A 378 -1.44 6.41 -2.98
CA PHE A 378 -2.30 7.17 -2.09
C PHE A 378 -3.54 7.76 -2.81
N THR A 379 -3.91 7.25 -3.99
CA THR A 379 -4.98 7.83 -4.84
C THR A 379 -6.33 7.94 -4.13
N LEU A 380 -6.73 6.93 -3.35
CA LEU A 380 -8.00 6.92 -2.61
C LEU A 380 -7.84 7.35 -1.13
N SER A 381 -6.62 7.67 -0.69
CA SER A 381 -6.31 7.90 0.71
C SER A 381 -6.92 9.18 1.30
N ARG A 382 -6.91 9.26 2.63
CA ARG A 382 -7.43 10.38 3.41
C ARG A 382 -6.45 10.81 4.49
N ILE A 383 -6.27 12.11 4.69
CA ILE A 383 -5.52 12.71 5.82
C ILE A 383 -6.31 13.86 6.44
N THR A 384 -5.86 14.33 7.61
CA THR A 384 -6.16 15.68 8.12
C THR A 384 -4.90 16.55 7.96
N TYR A 385 -4.85 17.34 6.89
CA TYR A 385 -3.74 18.25 6.61
C TYR A 385 -3.69 19.39 7.63
N LYS A 386 -2.50 19.68 8.16
CA LYS A 386 -2.24 20.67 9.24
C LYS A 386 -3.14 20.49 10.49
N GLY A 387 -3.69 19.29 10.73
CA GLY A 387 -4.58 19.01 11.86
C GLY A 387 -6.01 19.58 11.75
N GLU A 388 -6.29 20.39 10.72
CA GLU A 388 -7.57 21.10 10.55
C GLU A 388 -8.36 20.63 9.31
N TYR A 389 -7.66 20.34 8.19
CA TYR A 389 -8.29 20.22 6.88
C TYR A 389 -8.36 18.76 6.42
N PRO A 390 -9.54 18.10 6.39
CA PRO A 390 -9.66 16.78 5.81
C PRO A 390 -9.40 16.85 4.31
N ILE A 391 -8.53 15.98 3.78
CA ILE A 391 -8.24 15.85 2.35
C ILE A 391 -8.42 14.39 1.97
N PHE A 392 -9.34 14.11 1.05
CA PHE A 392 -9.70 12.77 0.59
C PHE A 392 -10.46 12.83 -0.73
N LEU A 393 -10.56 11.71 -1.44
CA LEU A 393 -11.57 11.50 -2.47
C LEU A 393 -12.85 10.95 -1.82
N ASP A 394 -13.99 11.59 -2.11
CA ASP A 394 -15.32 11.13 -1.69
C ASP A 394 -15.70 9.90 -2.52
N LEU A 395 -15.59 8.73 -1.89
CA LEU A 395 -15.87 7.44 -2.51
C LEU A 395 -17.39 7.14 -2.49
N GLY A 396 -18.17 7.88 -1.70
CA GLY A 396 -19.63 7.71 -1.61
C GLY A 396 -20.37 8.05 -2.91
N LYS A 397 -19.74 8.83 -3.78
CA LYS A 397 -20.26 9.22 -5.10
C LYS A 397 -20.00 8.20 -6.21
N ASP A 398 -19.19 7.16 -5.96
CA ASP A 398 -18.93 6.11 -6.93
C ASP A 398 -19.72 4.83 -6.60
N PRO A 399 -20.91 4.60 -7.18
CA PRO A 399 -21.70 3.41 -6.86
C PRO A 399 -21.03 2.12 -7.33
N GLU A 400 -20.34 2.16 -8.48
CA GLU A 400 -19.69 0.99 -9.08
C GLU A 400 -18.71 0.34 -8.10
N LEU A 401 -17.90 1.14 -7.38
CA LEU A 401 -16.94 0.71 -6.35
C LEU A 401 -17.47 -0.33 -5.33
N PHE A 402 -18.79 -0.37 -5.09
CA PHE A 402 -19.45 -1.26 -4.12
C PHE A 402 -20.10 -2.51 -4.74
N GLU A 403 -20.24 -2.55 -6.06
CA GLU A 403 -20.96 -3.60 -6.80
C GLU A 403 -20.04 -4.75 -7.25
N CYS A 404 -18.72 -4.57 -7.21
CA CYS A 404 -17.77 -5.61 -7.64
C CYS A 404 -17.68 -6.81 -6.70
N GLU A 405 -17.41 -7.98 -7.29
CA GLU A 405 -17.31 -9.27 -6.61
C GLU A 405 -16.11 -10.09 -7.13
N GLY A 406 -15.76 -11.17 -6.44
CA GLY A 406 -14.73 -12.13 -6.85
C GLY A 406 -13.41 -12.03 -6.10
N ASP A 407 -13.18 -10.97 -5.31
CA ASP A 407 -12.10 -10.85 -4.35
C ASP A 407 -12.60 -10.21 -3.04
N TYR A 408 -11.97 -10.54 -1.90
CA TYR A 408 -12.30 -9.96 -0.59
C TYR A 408 -11.96 -8.47 -0.51
N GLN A 409 -11.08 -7.95 -1.38
CA GLN A 409 -10.86 -6.50 -1.51
C GLN A 409 -12.16 -5.71 -1.72
N PHE A 410 -13.09 -6.22 -2.54
CA PHE A 410 -14.35 -5.51 -2.79
C PHE A 410 -15.29 -5.50 -1.56
N ASP A 411 -15.18 -6.52 -0.69
CA ASP A 411 -15.84 -6.48 0.61
C ASP A 411 -15.26 -5.40 1.52
N ILE A 412 -13.96 -5.07 1.39
CA ILE A 412 -13.35 -3.98 2.16
C ILE A 412 -13.94 -2.62 1.77
N TYR A 413 -14.19 -2.32 0.49
CA TYR A 413 -14.88 -1.07 0.09
C TYR A 413 -16.29 -0.99 0.70
N ARG A 414 -17.07 -2.08 0.64
CA ARG A 414 -18.40 -2.17 1.28
C ARG A 414 -18.33 -2.00 2.81
N LEU A 415 -17.30 -2.56 3.46
CA LEU A 415 -17.10 -2.41 4.90
C LEU A 415 -16.68 -0.98 5.27
N MET A 416 -15.79 -0.33 4.51
CA MET A 416 -15.40 1.06 4.75
C MET A 416 -16.61 1.99 4.67
N ARG A 417 -17.42 1.89 3.60
CA ARG A 417 -18.68 2.65 3.44
C ARG A 417 -19.65 2.49 4.61
N ARG A 418 -19.61 1.35 5.32
CA ARG A 418 -20.46 1.07 6.48
C ARG A 418 -19.91 1.64 7.81
N TYR A 419 -18.61 1.84 7.94
CA TYR A 419 -17.95 2.12 9.22
C TYR A 419 -17.24 3.47 9.32
N THR A 420 -16.88 4.14 8.22
CA THR A 420 -16.30 5.49 8.26
C THR A 420 -17.39 6.57 8.30
N LYS A 421 -17.09 7.71 8.92
CA LYS A 421 -18.01 8.87 9.00
C LYS A 421 -17.92 9.83 7.81
N TYR A 422 -16.76 9.87 7.18
CA TYR A 422 -16.45 10.68 6.01
C TYR A 422 -15.99 9.68 4.96
N PHE A 423 -16.89 9.30 4.07
CA PHE A 423 -16.66 8.27 3.08
C PHE A 423 -16.75 8.90 1.69
#